data_AF-A0A0Q5P8U8-F1
#
_entry.id   AF-A0A0Q5P8U8-F1
#
_cell.length_a   1.000
_cell.length_b   1.000
_cell.length_c   1.000
_cell.angle_alpha   90.00
_cell.angle_beta   90.00
_cell.angle_gamma   90.00
#
_symmetry.space_group_name_H-M   'P 1'
#
loop_
_entity.id
_entity.type
_entity.pdbx_description
1 polymer ?
#
loop_
_entity_poly.entity_id
_entity_poly.type
_entity_poly.pdbx_seq_one_letter_code
_entity_poly.pdbx_strand_id
1 'polypeptide(L)'
;MMASGVALYLMLWPIMTSDVEGSFTPWLEHIAATGALRAFSAPFGDYAPPYLYVLALAAPLLGMVPSDTIVKLVSLAGTLMLAVSVWRLLRAMDAPNPERHALYALLLPGVLMNTALMAQCDALYAAPTIMAVTAAWQRRHRSMFLWCGLAVAVKLQAILIAPFFLAVAIQRRIPLQWWLLAPLALILANLPAALAGWPIGDLAMVYFKRTTFYPELSRNAPNIWAIVQVLPGIDPIATARIADAVAIAASALYLWWVLRRPLLGRRLVAAAALAPMVTAGLLPHMHERFFYVADVLIFVWAITGTVRDRCTAALVQTGSFLGIMAYGNGTEKLAMLGALAMLEATRQTAGSLAPTHLPPLVGGGRVGV
;
A
#
# COMPACT_ATOMS: atom_id res chain seq x y z
N MET A 1 -18.19 -6.03 -19.04
CA MET A 1 -17.30 -5.60 -17.93
C MET A 1 -15.90 -5.21 -18.39
N MET A 2 -15.14 -6.05 -19.12
CA MET A 2 -13.79 -5.63 -19.57
C MET A 2 -13.83 -4.41 -20.51
N ALA A 3 -14.77 -4.35 -21.46
CA ALA A 3 -14.99 -3.17 -22.30
C ALA A 3 -15.35 -1.92 -21.48
N SER A 4 -16.20 -2.08 -20.47
CA SER A 4 -16.57 -0.99 -19.54
C SER A 4 -15.38 -0.53 -18.68
N GLY A 5 -14.51 -1.45 -18.27
CA GLY A 5 -13.29 -1.15 -17.52
C GLY A 5 -12.29 -0.35 -18.37
N VAL A 6 -12.04 -0.79 -19.60
CA VAL A 6 -11.20 -0.05 -20.55
C VAL A 6 -11.76 1.35 -20.80
N ALA A 7 -13.07 1.49 -20.98
CA ALA A 7 -13.70 2.79 -21.14
C ALA A 7 -13.43 3.74 -19.95
N LEU A 8 -13.46 3.24 -18.71
CA LEU A 8 -13.13 4.06 -17.53
C LEU A 8 -11.66 4.50 -17.52
N TYR A 9 -10.72 3.61 -17.86
CA TYR A 9 -9.30 4.00 -18.00
C TYR A 9 -9.14 5.09 -19.06
N LEU A 10 -9.77 4.93 -20.22
CA LEU A 10 -9.71 5.89 -21.32
C LEU A 10 -10.36 7.24 -20.98
N MET A 11 -11.44 7.26 -20.19
CA MET A 11 -12.09 8.49 -19.73
C MET A 11 -11.20 9.31 -18.80
N LEU A 12 -10.43 8.64 -17.94
CA LEU A 12 -9.53 9.32 -16.98
C LEU A 12 -8.16 9.65 -17.57
N TRP A 13 -7.77 8.98 -18.66
CA TRP A 13 -6.46 9.12 -19.29
C TRP A 13 -6.05 10.55 -19.68
N PRO A 14 -6.94 11.45 -20.14
CA PRO A 14 -6.54 12.81 -20.51
C PRO A 14 -6.25 13.72 -19.31
N ILE A 15 -6.63 13.34 -18.09
CA ILE A 15 -6.48 14.19 -16.91
C ILE A 15 -5.01 14.24 -16.49
N MET A 16 -4.44 15.43 -16.34
CA MET A 16 -3.08 15.62 -15.85
C MET A 16 -3.09 16.12 -14.41
N THR A 17 -2.20 15.56 -13.59
CA THR A 17 -2.01 15.97 -12.19
C THR A 17 -0.68 16.71 -12.04
N SER A 18 -0.56 17.46 -10.94
CA SER A 18 0.67 18.18 -10.59
C SER A 18 1.91 17.28 -10.56
N ASP A 19 1.75 16.00 -10.18
CA ASP A 19 2.87 15.06 -10.06
C ASP A 19 3.34 14.59 -11.45
N VAL A 20 2.44 14.47 -12.42
CA VAL A 20 2.81 14.14 -13.80
C VAL A 20 3.62 15.27 -14.41
N GLU A 21 3.09 16.50 -14.35
CA GLU A 21 3.70 17.68 -14.97
C GLU A 21 4.97 18.13 -14.23
N GLY A 22 4.93 18.14 -12.90
CA GLY A 22 5.99 18.70 -12.06
C GLY A 22 7.07 17.71 -11.64
N SER A 23 6.91 16.41 -11.88
CA SER A 23 7.86 15.41 -11.41
C SER A 23 8.11 14.28 -12.41
N PHE A 24 7.09 13.48 -12.74
CA PHE A 24 7.31 12.25 -13.50
C PHE A 24 7.78 12.50 -14.93
N THR A 25 7.16 13.43 -15.64
CA THR A 25 7.57 13.82 -16.99
C THR A 25 8.97 14.44 -17.00
N PRO A 26 9.30 15.43 -16.14
CA PRO A 26 10.66 15.95 -16.03
C PRO A 26 11.73 14.89 -15.74
N TRP A 27 11.46 13.90 -14.89
CA TRP A 27 12.41 12.82 -14.62
C TRP A 27 12.64 11.93 -15.83
N LEU A 28 11.56 11.58 -16.55
CA LEU A 28 11.65 10.80 -17.78
C LEU A 28 12.49 11.53 -18.83
N GLU A 29 12.23 12.83 -19.03
CA GLU A 29 12.96 13.69 -19.97
C GLU A 29 14.43 13.86 -19.56
N HIS A 30 14.71 14.03 -18.27
CA HIS A 30 16.09 14.08 -17.75
C HIS A 30 16.85 12.78 -18.04
N ILE A 31 16.22 11.62 -17.82
CA ILE A 31 16.85 10.32 -18.11
C ILE A 31 17.15 10.20 -19.61
N ALA A 32 16.23 10.63 -20.46
CA ALA A 32 16.39 10.56 -21.91
C ALA A 32 17.50 11.49 -22.42
N ALA A 33 17.57 12.72 -21.88
CA ALA A 33 18.58 13.70 -22.25
C ALA A 33 19.99 13.31 -21.77
N THR A 34 20.09 12.67 -20.60
CA THR A 34 21.39 12.33 -19.98
C THR A 34 21.88 10.94 -20.40
N GLY A 35 20.96 10.06 -20.80
CA GLY A 35 21.21 8.65 -21.09
C GLY A 35 20.91 7.75 -19.89
N ALA A 36 20.35 6.56 -20.17
CA ALA A 36 19.75 5.66 -19.17
C ALA A 36 20.67 5.21 -18.02
N LEU A 37 21.99 5.19 -18.22
CA LEU A 37 22.96 4.85 -17.17
C LEU A 37 23.49 6.09 -16.46
N ARG A 38 23.90 7.11 -17.24
CA ARG A 38 24.53 8.33 -16.71
C ARG A 38 23.55 9.18 -15.89
N ALA A 39 22.25 9.12 -16.17
CA ALA A 39 21.22 9.79 -15.36
C ALA A 39 21.33 9.42 -13.87
N PHE A 40 21.80 8.21 -13.55
CA PHE A 40 21.93 7.72 -12.19
C PHE A 40 23.29 8.03 -11.54
N SER A 41 24.12 8.90 -12.13
CA SER A 41 25.37 9.32 -11.48
C SER A 41 25.15 10.37 -10.38
N ALA A 42 23.95 10.96 -10.30
CA ALA A 42 23.59 11.95 -9.29
C ALA A 42 22.08 11.90 -8.99
N PRO A 43 21.62 12.41 -7.83
CA PRO A 43 20.20 12.47 -7.52
C PRO A 43 19.44 13.50 -8.38
N PHE A 44 18.34 13.10 -9.02
CA PHE A 44 17.51 13.99 -9.86
C PHE A 44 15.99 13.94 -9.61
N GLY A 45 15.53 13.04 -8.74
CA GLY A 45 14.14 12.92 -8.32
C GLY A 45 14.01 12.59 -6.83
N ASP A 46 12.83 12.75 -6.26
CA ASP A 46 12.54 12.47 -4.84
C ASP A 46 12.12 11.01 -4.57
N TYR A 47 12.15 10.16 -5.61
CA TYR A 47 11.87 8.73 -5.50
C TYR A 47 13.16 7.93 -5.35
N ALA A 48 13.02 6.74 -4.77
CA ALA A 48 14.09 5.76 -4.76
C ALA A 48 14.37 5.26 -6.20
N PRO A 49 15.63 4.92 -6.51
CA PRO A 49 16.04 4.46 -7.83
C PRO A 49 15.18 3.36 -8.47
N PRO A 50 14.61 2.35 -7.75
CA PRO A 50 13.84 1.30 -8.40
C PRO A 50 12.68 1.79 -9.28
N TYR A 51 11.96 2.84 -8.88
CA TYR A 51 10.94 3.44 -9.75
C TYR A 51 11.57 4.15 -10.97
N LEU A 52 12.64 4.90 -10.72
CA LEU A 52 13.36 5.63 -11.75
C LEU A 52 13.96 4.70 -12.81
N TYR A 53 14.38 3.47 -12.44
CA TYR A 53 14.81 2.47 -13.42
C TYR A 53 13.67 2.04 -14.34
N VAL A 54 12.45 1.92 -13.82
CA VAL A 54 11.28 1.58 -14.64
C VAL A 54 10.99 2.73 -15.63
N LEU A 55 11.12 3.99 -15.19
CA LEU A 55 11.06 5.13 -16.11
C LEU A 55 12.19 5.08 -17.15
N ALA A 56 13.41 4.72 -16.74
CA ALA A 56 14.54 4.61 -17.65
C ALA A 56 14.36 3.52 -18.72
N LEU A 57 13.70 2.41 -18.37
CA LEU A 57 13.32 1.37 -19.34
C LEU A 57 12.25 1.86 -20.33
N ALA A 58 11.43 2.84 -19.94
CA ALA A 58 10.39 3.42 -20.78
C ALA A 58 10.87 4.65 -21.59
N ALA A 59 12.00 5.27 -21.20
CA ALA A 59 12.59 6.43 -21.87
C ALA A 59 12.80 6.28 -23.38
N PRO A 60 13.16 5.09 -23.94
CA PRO A 60 13.30 4.91 -25.38
C PRO A 60 12.01 5.15 -26.19
N LEU A 61 10.84 5.19 -25.54
CA LEU A 61 9.57 5.49 -26.20
C LEU A 61 9.36 6.99 -26.47
N LEU A 62 10.20 7.86 -25.90
CA LEU A 62 10.13 9.29 -26.15
C LEU A 62 10.37 9.58 -27.63
N GLY A 63 9.58 10.52 -28.18
CA GLY A 63 9.55 10.83 -29.60
C GLY A 63 8.59 9.94 -30.41
N MET A 64 8.21 8.76 -29.89
CA MET A 64 7.14 7.92 -30.46
C MET A 64 5.80 8.16 -29.76
N VAL A 65 5.84 8.44 -28.46
CA VAL A 65 4.67 8.62 -27.58
C VAL A 65 4.90 9.86 -26.70
N PRO A 66 3.84 10.65 -26.39
CA PRO A 66 3.94 11.75 -25.43
C PRO A 66 4.45 11.31 -24.06
N SER A 67 5.26 12.15 -23.39
CA SER A 67 5.93 11.81 -22.13
C SER A 67 4.95 11.50 -20.99
N ASP A 68 3.86 12.24 -20.89
CA ASP A 68 2.76 11.98 -19.95
C ASP A 68 2.13 10.60 -20.16
N THR A 69 1.95 10.20 -21.42
CA THR A 69 1.38 8.89 -21.77
C THR A 69 2.35 7.77 -21.44
N ILE A 70 3.66 7.96 -21.62
CA ILE A 70 4.69 7.01 -21.20
C ILE A 70 4.65 6.78 -19.69
N VAL A 71 4.56 7.86 -18.89
CA VAL A 71 4.45 7.78 -17.42
C VAL A 71 3.18 7.02 -17.02
N LYS A 72 2.04 7.30 -17.66
CA LYS A 72 0.79 6.57 -17.40
C LYS A 72 0.86 5.09 -17.79
N LEU A 73 1.56 4.76 -18.88
CA LEU A 73 1.82 3.37 -19.27
C LEU A 73 2.71 2.64 -18.25
N VAL A 74 3.70 3.32 -17.67
CA VAL A 74 4.51 2.78 -16.56
C VAL A 74 3.64 2.48 -15.34
N SER A 75 2.76 3.41 -14.97
CA SER A 75 1.78 3.19 -13.88
C SER A 75 0.86 1.99 -14.19
N LEU A 76 0.35 1.90 -15.42
CA LEU A 76 -0.50 0.79 -15.87
C LEU A 76 0.24 -0.56 -15.82
N ALA A 77 1.51 -0.60 -16.24
CA ALA A 77 2.33 -1.81 -16.14
C ALA A 77 2.46 -2.28 -14.69
N GLY A 78 2.69 -1.35 -13.74
CA GLY A 78 2.68 -1.66 -12.31
C GLY A 78 1.33 -2.20 -11.83
N THR A 79 0.22 -1.64 -12.31
CA THR A 79 -1.13 -2.10 -11.97
C THR A 79 -1.47 -3.47 -12.55
N LEU A 80 -0.92 -3.83 -13.71
CA LEU A 80 -0.98 -5.19 -14.22
C LEU A 80 -0.16 -6.17 -13.36
N MET A 81 1.03 -5.76 -12.89
CA MET A 81 1.82 -6.55 -11.93
C MET A 81 1.08 -6.76 -10.61
N LEU A 82 0.34 -5.74 -10.13
CA LEU A 82 -0.52 -5.84 -8.97
C LEU A 82 -1.64 -6.87 -9.19
N ALA A 83 -2.33 -6.85 -10.34
CA ALA A 83 -3.36 -7.83 -10.65
C ALA A 83 -2.81 -9.26 -10.68
N VAL A 84 -1.61 -9.47 -11.24
CA VAL A 84 -0.93 -10.78 -11.19
C VAL A 84 -0.63 -11.20 -9.75
N SER A 85 -0.23 -10.26 -8.90
CA SER A 85 0.05 -10.51 -7.48
C SER A 85 -1.22 -10.87 -6.70
N VAL A 86 -2.34 -10.18 -6.97
CA VAL A 86 -3.67 -10.48 -6.43
C VAL A 86 -4.15 -11.86 -6.89
N TRP A 87 -4.01 -12.19 -8.18
CA TRP A 87 -4.32 -13.51 -8.70
C TRP A 87 -3.54 -14.62 -7.97
N ARG A 88 -2.23 -14.42 -7.76
CA ARG A 88 -1.39 -15.38 -7.02
C ARG A 88 -1.84 -15.57 -5.57
N LEU A 89 -2.22 -14.49 -4.88
CA LEU A 89 -2.76 -14.58 -3.52
C LEU A 89 -4.10 -15.32 -3.50
N LEU A 90 -5.03 -14.96 -4.38
CA LEU A 90 -6.35 -15.59 -4.49
C LEU A 90 -6.24 -17.09 -4.81
N ARG A 91 -5.32 -17.48 -5.72
CA ARG A 91 -5.02 -18.89 -5.99
C ARG A 91 -4.45 -19.61 -4.78
N ALA A 92 -3.54 -18.97 -4.03
CA ALA A 92 -3.00 -19.57 -2.82
C ALA A 92 -4.08 -19.79 -1.74
N MET A 93 -5.11 -18.95 -1.74
CA MET A 93 -6.27 -19.04 -0.84
C MET A 93 -7.38 -19.98 -1.34
N ASP A 94 -7.23 -20.59 -2.52
CA ASP A 94 -8.25 -21.40 -3.17
C ASP A 94 -9.57 -20.63 -3.38
N ALA A 95 -9.47 -19.35 -3.74
CA ALA A 95 -10.62 -18.49 -3.98
C ALA A 95 -11.32 -18.86 -5.31
N PRO A 96 -12.67 -18.78 -5.38
CA PRO A 96 -13.40 -19.06 -6.61
C PRO A 96 -13.10 -18.01 -7.69
N ASN A 97 -12.86 -18.46 -8.93
CA ASN A 97 -12.60 -17.61 -10.10
C ASN A 97 -11.50 -16.55 -9.86
N PRO A 98 -10.27 -16.95 -9.48
CA PRO A 98 -9.23 -16.01 -9.09
C PRO A 98 -8.80 -15.08 -10.22
N GLU A 99 -8.86 -15.52 -11.49
CA GLU A 99 -8.54 -14.68 -12.65
C GLU A 99 -9.52 -13.49 -12.76
N ARG A 100 -10.81 -13.78 -12.62
CA ARG A 100 -11.88 -12.77 -12.72
C ARG A 100 -11.74 -11.71 -11.64
N HIS A 101 -11.47 -12.13 -10.41
CA HIS A 101 -11.30 -11.22 -9.28
C HIS A 101 -10.02 -10.40 -9.36
N ALA A 102 -8.93 -10.96 -9.91
CA ALA A 102 -7.72 -10.19 -10.20
C ALA A 102 -7.96 -9.08 -11.23
N LEU A 103 -8.78 -9.34 -12.26
CA LEU A 103 -9.22 -8.30 -13.19
C LEU A 103 -10.10 -7.24 -12.52
N TYR A 104 -10.92 -7.62 -11.54
CA TYR A 104 -11.72 -6.67 -10.76
C TYR A 104 -10.86 -5.78 -9.85
N ALA A 105 -9.70 -6.25 -9.41
CA ALA A 105 -8.75 -5.42 -8.66
C ALA A 105 -8.32 -4.18 -9.47
N LEU A 106 -8.24 -4.29 -10.80
CA LEU A 106 -7.93 -3.17 -11.71
C LEU A 106 -9.02 -2.08 -11.73
N LEU A 107 -10.23 -2.42 -11.27
CA LEU A 107 -11.41 -1.56 -11.27
C LEU A 107 -11.76 -1.04 -9.87
N LEU A 108 -10.96 -1.39 -8.85
CA LEU A 108 -11.11 -0.76 -7.54
C LEU A 108 -10.91 0.75 -7.70
N PRO A 109 -11.78 1.60 -7.12
CA PRO A 109 -11.71 3.06 -7.34
C PRO A 109 -10.32 3.63 -7.08
N GLY A 110 -9.68 3.22 -5.97
CA GLY A 110 -8.31 3.63 -5.64
C GLY A 110 -7.28 3.18 -6.67
N VAL A 111 -7.34 1.93 -7.13
CA VAL A 111 -6.40 1.38 -8.14
C VAL A 111 -6.56 2.09 -9.48
N LEU A 112 -7.79 2.20 -9.97
CA LEU A 112 -8.13 2.84 -11.24
C LEU A 112 -7.69 4.31 -11.26
N MET A 113 -8.03 5.08 -10.23
CA MET A 113 -7.71 6.51 -10.17
C MET A 113 -6.21 6.73 -9.98
N ASN A 114 -5.55 5.93 -9.13
CA ASN A 114 -4.10 6.01 -8.94
C ASN A 114 -3.35 5.85 -10.27
N THR A 115 -3.82 4.95 -11.13
CA THR A 115 -3.21 4.70 -12.44
C THR A 115 -3.67 5.68 -13.51
N ALA A 116 -4.95 5.67 -13.87
CA ALA A 116 -5.44 6.36 -15.06
C ALA A 116 -5.51 7.88 -14.85
N LEU A 117 -5.92 8.32 -13.66
CA LEU A 117 -6.05 9.74 -13.32
C LEU A 117 -4.71 10.32 -12.85
N MET A 118 -4.05 9.69 -11.88
CA MET A 118 -2.89 10.29 -11.20
C MET A 118 -1.52 9.86 -11.73
N ALA A 119 -1.45 8.82 -12.57
CA ALA A 119 -0.21 8.19 -13.04
C ALA A 119 0.78 7.82 -11.91
N GLN A 120 0.28 7.58 -10.70
CA GLN A 120 1.10 7.23 -9.55
C GLN A 120 1.64 5.82 -9.66
N CYS A 121 2.73 5.55 -8.98
CA CYS A 121 3.41 4.26 -9.05
C CYS A 121 3.08 3.32 -7.87
N ASP A 122 2.01 3.57 -7.11
CA ASP A 122 1.75 2.84 -5.87
C ASP A 122 1.56 1.33 -6.09
N ALA A 123 1.08 0.94 -7.28
CA ALA A 123 1.01 -0.46 -7.70
C ALA A 123 2.38 -1.17 -7.71
N LEU A 124 3.49 -0.45 -7.99
CA LEU A 124 4.84 -1.04 -8.07
C LEU A 124 5.39 -1.49 -6.72
N TYR A 125 4.98 -0.87 -5.60
CA TYR A 125 5.34 -1.36 -4.26
C TYR A 125 4.23 -2.26 -3.68
N ALA A 126 2.98 -2.04 -4.06
CA ALA A 126 1.87 -2.87 -3.60
C ALA A 126 2.00 -4.30 -4.16
N ALA A 127 2.35 -4.48 -5.43
CA ALA A 127 2.54 -5.80 -6.03
C ALA A 127 3.51 -6.70 -5.25
N PRO A 128 4.78 -6.31 -4.99
CA PRO A 128 5.69 -7.09 -4.15
C PRO A 128 5.18 -7.23 -2.70
N THR A 129 4.45 -6.24 -2.16
CA THR A 129 3.81 -6.37 -0.84
C THR A 129 2.77 -7.50 -0.81
N ILE A 130 1.89 -7.60 -1.80
CA ILE A 130 0.91 -8.69 -1.94
C ILE A 130 1.63 -10.04 -2.17
N MET A 131 2.73 -10.06 -2.90
CA MET A 131 3.58 -11.24 -3.05
C MET A 131 4.23 -11.67 -1.72
N ALA A 132 4.63 -10.73 -0.86
CA ALA A 132 5.11 -11.02 0.48
C ALA A 132 4.00 -11.65 1.35
N VAL A 133 2.77 -11.14 1.29
CA VAL A 133 1.60 -11.75 1.95
C VAL A 133 1.33 -13.15 1.41
N THR A 134 1.44 -13.35 0.09
CA THR A 134 1.29 -14.67 -0.55
C THR A 134 2.36 -15.65 -0.06
N ALA A 135 3.62 -15.19 0.05
CA ALA A 135 4.70 -16.00 0.60
C ALA A 135 4.48 -16.32 2.09
N ALA A 136 3.96 -15.37 2.87
CA ALA A 136 3.55 -15.60 4.26
C ALA A 136 2.44 -16.65 4.35
N TRP A 137 1.41 -16.57 3.50
CA TRP A 137 0.34 -17.58 3.42
C TRP A 137 0.91 -18.98 3.15
N GLN A 138 1.80 -19.10 2.16
CA GLN A 138 2.42 -20.36 1.75
C GLN A 138 3.59 -20.81 2.64
N ARG A 139 3.88 -20.09 3.74
CA ARG A 139 5.02 -20.34 4.64
C ARG A 139 6.40 -20.28 3.96
N ARG A 140 6.51 -19.58 2.84
CA ARG A 140 7.79 -19.34 2.11
C ARG A 140 8.51 -18.12 2.68
N HIS A 141 9.04 -18.27 3.88
CA HIS A 141 9.54 -17.17 4.71
C HIS A 141 10.73 -16.38 4.14
N ARG A 142 11.65 -17.04 3.43
CA ARG A 142 12.76 -16.34 2.75
C ARG A 142 12.22 -15.43 1.63
N SER A 143 11.30 -15.95 0.82
CA SER A 143 10.63 -15.17 -0.22
C SER A 143 9.82 -14.02 0.37
N MET A 144 9.15 -14.22 1.52
CA MET A 144 8.44 -13.15 2.22
C MET A 144 9.36 -11.96 2.51
N PHE A 145 10.52 -12.20 3.13
CA PHE A 145 11.47 -11.11 3.44
C PHE A 145 12.06 -10.45 2.18
N LEU A 146 12.41 -11.22 1.15
CA LEU A 146 12.88 -10.66 -0.13
C LEU A 146 11.84 -9.73 -0.77
N TRP A 147 10.56 -10.15 -0.80
CA TRP A 147 9.46 -9.33 -1.31
C TRP A 147 9.22 -8.09 -0.45
N CYS A 148 9.30 -8.18 0.88
CA CYS A 148 9.22 -7.02 1.77
C CYS A 148 10.32 -5.99 1.46
N GLY A 149 11.57 -6.45 1.32
CA GLY A 149 12.70 -5.58 1.01
C GLY A 149 12.55 -4.89 -0.35
N LEU A 150 12.12 -5.63 -1.37
CA LEU A 150 11.84 -5.08 -2.69
C LEU A 150 10.70 -4.04 -2.66
N ALA A 151 9.62 -4.31 -1.92
CA ALA A 151 8.52 -3.37 -1.78
C ALA A 151 8.98 -2.05 -1.14
N VAL A 152 9.74 -2.13 -0.04
CA VAL A 152 10.31 -0.94 0.62
C VAL A 152 11.25 -0.20 -0.32
N ALA A 153 12.07 -0.90 -1.11
CA ALA A 153 12.99 -0.29 -2.07
C ALA A 153 12.28 0.54 -3.15
N VAL A 154 11.07 0.14 -3.56
CA VAL A 154 10.26 0.91 -4.49
C VAL A 154 9.67 2.14 -3.79
N LYS A 155 9.07 1.95 -2.61
CA LYS A 155 8.44 3.03 -1.84
C LYS A 155 8.43 2.73 -0.35
N LEU A 156 8.78 3.74 0.46
CA LEU A 156 8.77 3.64 1.92
C LEU A 156 7.41 3.20 2.48
N GLN A 157 6.32 3.59 1.81
CA GLN A 157 4.93 3.28 2.19
C GLN A 157 4.68 1.78 2.41
N ALA A 158 5.49 0.89 1.83
CA ALA A 158 5.45 -0.54 2.13
C ALA A 158 5.69 -0.87 3.62
N ILE A 159 6.32 0.03 4.40
CA ILE A 159 6.55 -0.16 5.83
C ILE A 159 5.26 -0.14 6.66
N LEU A 160 4.17 0.43 6.13
CA LEU A 160 2.87 0.50 6.82
C LEU A 160 2.31 -0.89 7.17
N ILE A 161 2.64 -1.92 6.39
CA ILE A 161 2.26 -3.31 6.70
C ILE A 161 3.30 -4.05 7.55
N ALA A 162 4.44 -3.45 7.87
CA ALA A 162 5.53 -4.12 8.60
C ALA A 162 5.11 -4.78 9.94
N PRO A 163 4.23 -4.17 10.77
CA PRO A 163 3.78 -4.82 12.00
C PRO A 163 3.16 -6.21 11.76
N PHE A 164 2.48 -6.42 10.63
CA PHE A 164 1.94 -7.74 10.26
C PHE A 164 3.06 -8.75 9.96
N PHE A 165 4.06 -8.38 9.16
CA PHE A 165 5.17 -9.28 8.84
C PHE A 165 6.02 -9.62 10.06
N LEU A 166 6.22 -8.65 10.98
CA LEU A 166 6.84 -8.89 12.28
C LEU A 166 6.02 -9.90 13.10
N ALA A 167 4.69 -9.75 13.15
CA ALA A 167 3.83 -10.70 13.84
C ALA A 167 3.96 -12.12 13.27
N VAL A 168 3.95 -12.27 11.94
CA VAL A 168 4.18 -13.56 11.27
C VAL A 168 5.54 -14.13 11.65
N ALA A 169 6.59 -13.31 11.61
CA ALA A 169 7.96 -13.75 11.88
C ALA A 169 8.15 -14.24 13.32
N ILE A 170 7.58 -13.53 14.29
CA ILE A 170 7.64 -13.87 15.71
C ILE A 170 6.77 -15.11 16.00
N GLN A 171 5.49 -15.13 15.57
CA GLN A 171 4.59 -16.26 15.82
C GLN A 171 5.15 -17.58 15.26
N ARG A 172 5.77 -17.51 14.08
CA ARG A 172 6.32 -18.69 13.40
C ARG A 172 7.79 -18.96 13.74
N ARG A 173 8.37 -18.20 14.68
CA ARG A 173 9.76 -18.34 15.14
C ARG A 173 10.77 -18.39 13.99
N ILE A 174 10.59 -17.50 13.01
CA ILE A 174 11.47 -17.46 11.84
C ILE A 174 12.87 -17.01 12.28
N PRO A 175 13.96 -17.71 11.91
CA PRO A 175 15.31 -17.34 12.31
C PRO A 175 15.69 -15.91 11.92
N LEU A 176 16.31 -15.16 12.83
CA LEU A 176 16.69 -13.75 12.62
C LEU A 176 17.59 -13.54 11.39
N GLN A 177 18.45 -14.50 11.06
CA GLN A 177 19.28 -14.47 9.85
C GLN A 177 18.46 -14.32 8.55
N TRP A 178 17.22 -14.81 8.50
CA TRP A 178 16.37 -14.66 7.31
C TRP A 178 15.75 -13.26 7.22
N TRP A 179 15.69 -12.53 8.34
CA TRP A 179 15.14 -11.18 8.35
C TRP A 179 16.06 -10.23 7.58
N LEU A 180 17.37 -10.53 7.57
CA LEU A 180 18.39 -9.81 6.78
C LEU A 180 18.15 -9.88 5.26
N LEU A 181 17.30 -10.79 4.77
CA LEU A 181 16.94 -10.82 3.35
C LEU A 181 16.12 -9.59 2.91
N ALA A 182 15.39 -8.94 3.82
CA ALA A 182 14.68 -7.71 3.51
C ALA A 182 15.63 -6.51 3.28
N PRO A 183 16.52 -6.13 4.22
CA PRO A 183 17.51 -5.08 3.94
C PRO A 183 18.45 -5.46 2.80
N LEU A 184 18.80 -6.75 2.63
CA LEU A 184 19.59 -7.19 1.48
C LEU A 184 18.88 -6.90 0.15
N ALA A 185 17.60 -7.27 0.01
CA ALA A 185 16.84 -6.99 -1.22
C ALA A 185 16.72 -5.48 -1.49
N LEU A 186 16.58 -4.67 -0.44
CA LEU A 186 16.58 -3.20 -0.56
C LEU A 186 17.91 -2.68 -1.10
N ILE A 187 19.03 -3.13 -0.51
CA ILE A 187 20.37 -2.71 -0.93
C ILE A 187 20.63 -3.14 -2.38
N LEU A 188 20.32 -4.39 -2.72
CA LEU A 188 20.49 -4.91 -4.08
C LEU A 188 19.64 -4.16 -5.10
N ALA A 189 18.42 -3.76 -4.74
CA ALA A 189 17.57 -2.96 -5.61
C ALA A 189 18.13 -1.54 -5.83
N ASN A 190 18.93 -0.99 -4.92
CA ASN A 190 19.56 0.33 -5.09
C ASN A 190 20.98 0.25 -5.70
N LEU A 191 21.55 -0.94 -5.80
CA LEU A 191 22.92 -1.17 -6.25
C LEU A 191 23.21 -0.61 -7.66
N PRO A 192 22.33 -0.73 -8.66
CA PRO A 192 22.63 -0.18 -9.99
C PRO A 192 22.93 1.32 -10.00
N ALA A 193 22.17 2.13 -9.24
CA ALA A 193 22.42 3.56 -9.10
C ALA A 193 23.73 3.84 -8.37
N ALA A 194 24.05 3.08 -7.33
CA ALA A 194 25.33 3.22 -6.63
C ALA A 194 26.51 2.95 -7.58
N LEU A 195 26.42 1.92 -8.41
CA LEU A 195 27.44 1.59 -9.42
C LEU A 195 27.53 2.64 -10.53
N ALA A 196 26.42 3.32 -10.85
CA ALA A 196 26.38 4.41 -11.81
C ALA A 196 26.94 5.74 -11.26
N GLY A 197 27.21 5.83 -9.96
CA GLY A 197 27.82 6.99 -9.30
C GLY A 197 26.92 7.72 -8.30
N TRP A 198 25.66 7.30 -8.11
CA TRP A 198 24.77 7.90 -7.11
C TRP A 198 25.38 7.74 -5.71
N PRO A 199 25.58 8.84 -4.96
CA PRO A 199 26.20 8.77 -3.64
C PRO A 199 25.48 7.81 -2.69
N ILE A 200 26.22 6.85 -2.11
CA ILE A 200 25.67 5.84 -1.19
C ILE A 200 24.97 6.49 0.01
N GLY A 201 25.51 7.61 0.52
CA GLY A 201 24.90 8.36 1.61
C GLY A 201 23.55 9.01 1.24
N ASP A 202 23.28 9.25 -0.04
CA ASP A 202 21.96 9.71 -0.51
C ASP A 202 21.01 8.53 -0.68
N LEU A 203 21.49 7.40 -1.19
CA LEU A 203 20.69 6.17 -1.31
C LEU A 203 20.26 5.63 0.05
N ALA A 204 21.16 5.60 1.03
CA ALA A 204 20.87 5.14 2.39
C ALA A 204 19.86 6.04 3.12
N MET A 205 19.87 7.34 2.79
CA MET A 205 19.02 8.35 3.41
C MET A 205 17.89 8.82 2.49
N VAL A 206 17.60 8.11 1.38
CA VAL A 206 16.66 8.58 0.35
C VAL A 206 15.28 8.87 0.94
N TYR A 207 14.87 8.10 1.94
CA TYR A 207 13.60 8.27 2.64
C TYR A 207 13.62 9.29 3.77
N PHE A 208 14.80 9.66 4.28
CA PHE A 208 14.96 10.64 5.37
C PHE A 208 15.25 12.06 4.86
N LYS A 209 16.04 12.18 3.80
CA LYS A 209 16.42 13.47 3.18
C LYS A 209 15.31 14.08 2.32
N ARG A 210 14.34 13.26 1.89
CA ARG A 210 13.28 13.63 0.94
C ARG A 210 11.90 13.78 1.59
N THR A 211 11.82 13.92 2.91
CA THR A 211 10.55 14.29 3.55
C THR A 211 10.25 15.76 3.21
N THR A 212 9.45 15.98 2.17
CA THR A 212 8.79 17.27 1.96
C THR A 212 7.97 17.56 3.21
N PHE A 213 8.34 18.65 3.90
CA PHE A 213 7.65 19.07 5.11
C PHE A 213 6.27 19.63 4.70
N TYR A 214 5.24 18.80 4.82
CA TYR A 214 3.85 19.24 4.71
C TYR A 214 3.35 19.59 6.11
N PRO A 215 2.92 20.84 6.36
CA PRO A 215 2.45 21.24 7.68
C PRO A 215 1.14 20.54 8.07
N GLU A 216 0.37 20.02 7.11
CA GLU A 216 -0.93 19.42 7.34
C GLU A 216 -0.81 18.04 8.01
N LEU A 217 -1.66 17.77 9.00
CA LEU A 217 -1.73 16.47 9.68
C LEU A 217 -2.26 15.35 8.77
N SER A 218 -3.07 15.70 7.76
CA SER A 218 -3.55 14.79 6.72
C SER A 218 -3.65 15.52 5.39
N ARG A 219 -3.02 14.97 4.37
CA ARG A 219 -3.11 15.46 2.99
C ARG A 219 -4.17 14.66 2.25
N ASN A 220 -5.42 14.85 2.63
CA ASN A 220 -6.59 14.13 2.08
C ASN A 220 -6.61 12.61 2.36
N ALA A 221 -5.77 12.08 3.27
CA ALA A 221 -5.90 10.70 3.70
C ALA A 221 -7.21 10.51 4.46
N PRO A 222 -7.97 9.41 4.21
CA PRO A 222 -9.16 9.07 4.98
C PRO A 222 -8.78 8.50 6.35
N ASN A 223 -8.08 9.29 7.16
CA ASN A 223 -7.59 8.94 8.49
C ASN A 223 -8.15 9.88 9.57
N ILE A 224 -7.90 9.57 10.85
CA ILE A 224 -8.44 10.36 11.96
C ILE A 224 -8.02 11.83 11.89
N TRP A 225 -6.83 12.10 11.35
CA TRP A 225 -6.26 13.43 11.29
C TRP A 225 -6.97 14.37 10.32
N ALA A 226 -7.62 13.83 9.27
CA ALA A 226 -8.50 14.62 8.41
C ALA A 226 -9.66 15.28 9.20
N ILE A 227 -10.08 14.66 10.31
CA ILE A 227 -11.12 15.21 11.20
C ILE A 227 -10.51 16.13 12.24
N VAL A 228 -9.38 15.74 12.85
CA VAL A 228 -8.75 16.53 13.92
C VAL A 228 -8.24 17.87 13.39
N GLN A 229 -7.63 17.91 12.21
CA GLN A 229 -6.97 19.12 11.68
C GLN A 229 -7.91 20.30 11.46
N VAL A 230 -9.21 20.05 11.29
CA VAL A 230 -10.22 21.10 11.05
C VAL A 230 -10.84 21.65 12.34
N LEU A 231 -10.51 21.07 13.51
CA LEU A 231 -11.03 21.54 14.78
C LEU A 231 -10.36 22.87 15.20
N PRO A 232 -11.09 23.78 15.84
CA PRO A 232 -10.54 25.07 16.25
C PRO A 232 -9.46 24.88 17.34
N GLY A 233 -8.37 25.64 17.21
CA GLY A 233 -7.28 25.67 18.21
C GLY A 233 -6.25 24.53 18.09
N ILE A 234 -6.27 23.76 17.01
CA ILE A 234 -5.28 22.72 16.74
C ILE A 234 -4.01 23.33 16.16
N ASP A 235 -2.88 23.13 16.84
CA ASP A 235 -1.55 23.36 16.28
C ASP A 235 -1.10 22.08 15.54
N PRO A 236 -0.95 22.12 14.20
CA PRO A 236 -0.55 20.95 13.42
C PRO A 236 0.81 20.38 13.83
N ILE A 237 1.78 21.21 14.22
CA ILE A 237 3.13 20.72 14.53
C ILE A 237 3.14 20.01 15.89
N ALA A 238 2.57 20.62 16.92
CA ALA A 238 2.47 19.99 18.23
C ALA A 238 1.62 18.71 18.17
N THR A 239 0.55 18.72 17.39
CA THR A 239 -0.34 17.57 17.24
C THR A 239 0.31 16.45 16.43
N ALA A 240 1.14 16.75 15.42
CA ALA A 240 1.89 15.75 14.67
C ALA A 240 2.82 14.92 15.57
N ARG A 241 3.50 15.56 16.52
CA ARG A 241 4.39 14.86 17.47
C ARG A 241 3.63 13.89 18.36
N ILE A 242 2.42 14.26 18.78
CA ILE A 242 1.53 13.38 19.55
C ILE A 242 1.01 12.25 18.66
N ALA A 243 0.62 12.58 17.41
CA ALA A 243 0.16 11.63 16.41
C ALA A 243 1.20 10.53 16.14
N ASP A 244 2.47 10.90 15.98
CA ASP A 244 3.57 9.94 15.80
C ASP A 244 3.68 8.97 16.99
N ALA A 245 3.64 9.50 18.22
CA ALA A 245 3.68 8.67 19.42
C ALA A 245 2.47 7.71 19.50
N VAL A 246 1.27 8.21 19.18
CA VAL A 246 0.03 7.40 19.12
C VAL A 246 0.15 6.32 18.05
N ALA A 247 0.67 6.64 16.87
CA ALA A 247 0.85 5.67 15.78
C ALA A 247 1.85 4.56 16.14
N ILE A 248 2.97 4.91 16.78
CA ILE A 248 3.96 3.94 17.27
C ILE A 248 3.32 3.03 18.33
N ALA A 249 2.64 3.62 19.32
CA ALA A 249 1.96 2.87 20.36
C ALA A 249 0.87 1.93 19.78
N ALA A 250 0.07 2.42 18.84
CA ALA A 250 -0.96 1.62 18.17
C ALA A 250 -0.36 0.51 17.31
N SER A 251 0.77 0.73 16.65
CA SER A 251 1.49 -0.30 15.89
C SER A 251 2.02 -1.41 16.81
N ALA A 252 2.59 -1.03 17.97
CA ALA A 252 3.03 -1.97 18.99
C ALA A 252 1.85 -2.74 19.60
N LEU A 253 0.73 -2.06 19.87
CA LEU A 253 -0.49 -2.67 20.37
C LEU A 253 -1.11 -3.64 19.35
N TYR A 254 -1.18 -3.25 18.08
CA TYR A 254 -1.59 -4.12 16.98
C TYR A 254 -0.71 -5.37 16.93
N LEU A 255 0.61 -5.20 16.94
CA LEU A 255 1.57 -6.31 16.92
C LEU A 255 1.29 -7.25 18.11
N TRP A 256 1.29 -6.73 19.34
CA TRP A 256 1.01 -7.49 20.55
C TRP A 256 -0.33 -8.24 20.49
N TRP A 257 -1.38 -7.58 20.00
CA TRP A 257 -2.72 -8.15 19.90
C TRP A 257 -2.78 -9.27 18.86
N VAL A 258 -2.16 -9.08 17.70
CA VAL A 258 -2.08 -10.11 16.65
C VAL A 258 -1.24 -11.29 17.10
N LEU A 259 -0.13 -11.09 17.81
CA LEU A 259 0.72 -12.17 18.37
C LEU A 259 -0.06 -13.19 19.21
N ARG A 260 -1.18 -12.78 19.80
CA ARG A 260 -2.06 -13.64 20.62
C ARG A 260 -3.19 -14.31 19.84
N ARG A 261 -3.17 -14.25 18.51
CA ARG A 261 -4.21 -14.78 17.62
C ARG A 261 -3.61 -15.72 16.58
N PRO A 262 -4.29 -16.83 16.23
CA PRO A 262 -3.82 -17.73 15.20
C PRO A 262 -3.93 -17.06 13.82
N LEU A 263 -2.78 -16.85 13.17
CA LEU A 263 -2.68 -16.37 11.79
C LEU A 263 -2.85 -17.51 10.78
N LEU A 264 -4.08 -18.03 10.70
CA LEU A 264 -4.45 -19.14 9.83
C LEU A 264 -5.62 -18.78 8.92
N GLY A 265 -5.60 -19.33 7.71
CA GLY A 265 -6.62 -19.09 6.70
C GLY A 265 -6.88 -17.60 6.51
N ARG A 266 -8.14 -17.24 6.30
CA ARG A 266 -8.58 -15.86 6.01
C ARG A 266 -8.17 -14.83 7.08
N ARG A 267 -7.93 -15.24 8.33
CA ARG A 267 -7.45 -14.35 9.40
C ARG A 267 -6.06 -13.78 9.11
N LEU A 268 -5.21 -14.50 8.37
CA LEU A 268 -3.91 -13.99 7.96
C LEU A 268 -4.06 -12.77 7.05
N VAL A 269 -4.97 -12.83 6.07
CA VAL A 269 -5.19 -11.72 5.12
C VAL A 269 -5.94 -10.57 5.79
N ALA A 270 -6.90 -10.85 6.68
CA ALA A 270 -7.54 -9.82 7.50
C ALA A 270 -6.52 -9.06 8.37
N ALA A 271 -5.60 -9.79 9.02
CA ALA A 271 -4.53 -9.16 9.79
C ALA A 271 -3.61 -8.33 8.89
N ALA A 272 -3.24 -8.86 7.71
CA ALA A 272 -2.44 -8.14 6.72
C ALA A 272 -3.10 -6.84 6.24
N ALA A 273 -4.42 -6.85 6.00
CA ALA A 273 -5.19 -5.66 5.64
C ALA A 273 -5.28 -4.67 6.79
N LEU A 274 -5.50 -5.16 8.02
CA LEU A 274 -5.67 -4.32 9.20
C LEU A 274 -4.40 -3.54 9.57
N ALA A 275 -3.20 -4.07 9.31
CA ALA A 275 -1.95 -3.39 9.62
C ALA A 275 -1.87 -1.98 8.98
N PRO A 276 -1.94 -1.82 7.64
CA PRO A 276 -1.94 -0.50 7.01
C PRO A 276 -3.16 0.34 7.39
N MET A 277 -4.32 -0.26 7.71
CA MET A 277 -5.48 0.50 8.19
C MET A 277 -5.20 1.16 9.55
N VAL A 278 -4.50 0.46 10.46
CA VAL A 278 -4.11 1.00 11.76
C VAL A 278 -2.96 1.99 11.62
N THR A 279 -1.91 1.66 10.86
CA THR A 279 -0.75 2.54 10.74
C THR A 279 -1.08 3.81 9.96
N ALA A 280 -1.63 3.70 8.74
CA ALA A 280 -1.99 4.87 7.93
C ALA A 280 -3.18 5.65 8.53
N GLY A 281 -4.04 4.96 9.29
CA GLY A 281 -5.14 5.56 10.03
C GLY A 281 -4.73 6.45 11.19
N LEU A 282 -3.51 6.27 11.72
CA LEU A 282 -3.03 6.95 12.92
C LEU A 282 -1.73 7.72 12.74
N LEU A 283 -0.96 7.49 11.66
CA LEU A 283 0.19 8.33 11.33
C LEU A 283 -0.25 9.70 10.78
N PRO A 284 0.42 10.80 11.16
CA PRO A 284 0.20 12.12 10.56
C PRO A 284 0.85 12.18 9.16
N HIS A 285 0.57 13.27 8.43
CA HIS A 285 1.13 13.59 7.11
C HIS A 285 0.85 12.55 6.02
N MET A 286 -0.18 11.71 6.21
CA MET A 286 -0.55 10.69 5.24
C MET A 286 -1.29 11.32 4.05
N HIS A 287 -1.12 10.74 2.86
CA HIS A 287 -1.80 11.16 1.63
C HIS A 287 -3.02 10.28 1.32
N GLU A 288 -3.91 10.78 0.45
CA GLU A 288 -5.13 10.12 -0.04
C GLU A 288 -4.95 8.68 -0.52
N ARG A 289 -3.74 8.34 -0.98
CA ARG A 289 -3.40 7.02 -1.54
C ARG A 289 -2.67 6.08 -0.57
N PHE A 290 -2.44 6.46 0.69
CA PHE A 290 -1.62 5.63 1.59
C PHE A 290 -2.34 4.38 2.15
N PHE A 291 -3.65 4.26 1.90
CA PHE A 291 -4.42 3.04 2.17
C PHE A 291 -4.39 2.02 1.03
N TYR A 292 -3.64 2.26 -0.06
CA TYR A 292 -3.64 1.44 -1.27
C TYR A 292 -3.45 -0.07 -1.03
N VAL A 293 -2.52 -0.46 -0.14
CA VAL A 293 -2.32 -1.88 0.22
C VAL A 293 -3.50 -2.43 1.03
N ALA A 294 -4.10 -1.62 1.90
CA ALA A 294 -5.31 -1.99 2.64
C ALA A 294 -6.49 -2.21 1.68
N ASP A 295 -6.68 -1.33 0.69
CA ASP A 295 -7.73 -1.42 -0.33
C ASP A 295 -7.67 -2.75 -1.07
N VAL A 296 -6.47 -3.18 -1.47
CA VAL A 296 -6.28 -4.43 -2.22
C VAL A 296 -6.46 -5.65 -1.31
N LEU A 297 -5.88 -5.63 -0.10
CA LEU A 297 -5.96 -6.79 0.80
C LEU A 297 -7.37 -7.00 1.36
N ILE A 298 -8.12 -5.93 1.67
CA ILE A 298 -9.50 -6.05 2.16
C ILE A 298 -10.41 -6.59 1.06
N PHE A 299 -10.16 -6.21 -0.20
CA PHE A 299 -10.86 -6.76 -1.36
C PHE A 299 -10.62 -8.27 -1.48
N VAL A 300 -9.36 -8.72 -1.41
CA VAL A 300 -9.01 -10.15 -1.44
C VAL A 300 -9.66 -10.91 -0.27
N TRP A 301 -9.62 -10.33 0.92
CA TRP A 301 -10.22 -10.93 2.11
C TRP A 301 -11.75 -11.09 1.97
N ALA A 302 -12.43 -10.11 1.37
CA ALA A 302 -13.88 -10.10 1.19
C ALA A 302 -14.37 -11.10 0.12
N ILE A 303 -13.57 -11.39 -0.91
CA ILE A 303 -13.93 -12.36 -1.98
C ILE A 303 -14.19 -13.76 -1.40
N THR A 304 -13.36 -14.17 -0.44
CA THR A 304 -13.50 -15.48 0.23
C THR A 304 -14.44 -15.42 1.44
N GLY A 305 -15.19 -14.32 1.58
CA GLY A 305 -15.86 -13.92 2.81
C GLY A 305 -17.37 -13.86 2.82
N THR A 306 -17.85 -13.38 3.96
CA THR A 306 -19.28 -13.18 4.23
C THR A 306 -19.78 -11.90 3.56
N VAL A 307 -21.11 -11.71 3.56
CA VAL A 307 -21.72 -10.43 3.15
C VAL A 307 -21.15 -9.27 3.98
N ARG A 308 -20.94 -9.48 5.29
CA ARG A 308 -20.37 -8.47 6.18
C ARG A 308 -18.97 -8.05 5.73
N ASP A 309 -18.12 -9.02 5.37
CA ASP A 309 -16.76 -8.76 4.90
C ASP A 309 -16.77 -7.93 3.60
N ARG A 310 -17.74 -8.18 2.71
CA ARG A 310 -17.96 -7.37 1.51
C ARG A 310 -18.43 -5.95 1.83
N CYS A 311 -19.30 -5.77 2.82
CA CYS A 311 -19.68 -4.44 3.30
C CYS A 311 -18.47 -3.70 3.90
N THR A 312 -17.61 -4.39 4.65
CA THR A 312 -16.36 -3.83 5.17
C THR A 312 -15.44 -3.38 4.03
N ALA A 313 -15.25 -4.22 3.00
CA ALA A 313 -14.47 -3.82 1.83
C ALA A 313 -15.09 -2.62 1.10
N ALA A 314 -16.42 -2.56 0.96
CA ALA A 314 -17.09 -1.40 0.37
C ALA A 314 -16.82 -0.11 1.15
N LEU A 315 -16.86 -0.15 2.49
CA LEU A 315 -16.51 1.01 3.33
C LEU A 315 -15.06 1.48 3.11
N VAL A 316 -14.10 0.54 3.00
CA VAL A 316 -12.71 0.88 2.68
C VAL A 316 -12.61 1.55 1.31
N GLN A 317 -13.23 0.96 0.27
CA GLN A 317 -13.22 1.54 -1.08
C GLN A 317 -13.87 2.93 -1.11
N THR A 318 -14.97 3.13 -0.38
CA THR A 318 -15.60 4.44 -0.22
C THR A 318 -14.68 5.43 0.48
N GLY A 319 -14.01 5.02 1.55
CA GLY A 319 -13.05 5.86 2.27
C GLY A 319 -11.93 6.37 1.37
N SER A 320 -11.26 5.46 0.67
CA SER A 320 -10.17 5.77 -0.25
C SER A 320 -10.64 6.59 -1.45
N PHE A 321 -11.81 6.27 -2.02
CA PHE A 321 -12.41 7.07 -3.09
C PHE A 321 -12.67 8.52 -2.65
N LEU A 322 -13.30 8.72 -1.48
CA LEU A 322 -13.58 10.05 -0.96
C LEU A 322 -12.30 10.85 -0.67
N GLY A 323 -11.23 10.18 -0.20
CA GLY A 323 -9.91 10.81 -0.05
C GLY A 323 -9.34 11.31 -1.38
N ILE A 324 -9.39 10.50 -2.44
CA ILE A 324 -8.91 10.91 -3.77
C ILE A 324 -9.80 12.02 -4.36
N MET A 325 -11.12 11.97 -4.13
CA MET A 325 -12.02 13.05 -4.55
C MET A 325 -11.79 14.36 -3.78
N ALA A 326 -11.39 14.27 -2.51
CA ALA A 326 -10.98 15.45 -1.73
C ALA A 326 -9.76 16.12 -2.34
N TYR A 327 -8.76 15.34 -2.76
CA TYR A 327 -7.60 15.82 -3.52
C TYR A 327 -8.01 16.51 -4.83
N GLY A 328 -8.90 15.88 -5.62
CA GLY A 328 -9.32 16.42 -6.92
C GLY A 328 -10.20 17.68 -6.85
N ASN A 329 -10.97 17.86 -5.76
CA ASN A 329 -11.93 18.97 -5.62
C ASN A 329 -11.51 20.00 -4.55
N GLY A 330 -10.35 19.85 -3.91
CA GLY A 330 -9.89 20.71 -2.81
C GLY A 330 -10.84 20.76 -1.62
N THR A 331 -11.61 19.68 -1.38
CA THR A 331 -12.67 19.67 -0.36
C THR A 331 -12.34 18.70 0.77
N GLU A 332 -11.76 19.23 1.86
CA GLU A 332 -11.35 18.45 3.04
C GLU A 332 -12.50 17.66 3.69
N LYS A 333 -13.75 18.16 3.57
CA LYS A 333 -14.95 17.48 4.08
C LYS A 333 -15.14 16.08 3.50
N LEU A 334 -14.74 15.85 2.24
CA LEU A 334 -14.81 14.52 1.63
C LEU A 334 -13.81 13.56 2.30
N ALA A 335 -12.59 14.01 2.60
CA ALA A 335 -11.61 13.22 3.33
C ALA A 335 -12.10 12.88 4.75
N MET A 336 -12.79 13.81 5.43
CA MET A 336 -13.42 13.55 6.73
C MET A 336 -14.50 12.46 6.66
N LEU A 337 -15.39 12.52 5.68
CA LEU A 337 -16.40 11.47 5.47
C LEU A 337 -15.74 10.13 5.14
N GLY A 338 -14.68 10.17 4.33
CA GLY A 338 -13.87 8.99 4.03
C GLY A 338 -13.22 8.39 5.28
N ALA A 339 -12.73 9.25 6.19
CA ALA A 339 -12.15 8.82 7.47
C ALA A 339 -13.17 8.09 8.35
N LEU A 340 -14.43 8.55 8.41
CA LEU A 340 -15.48 7.85 9.15
C LEU A 340 -15.73 6.43 8.59
N ALA A 341 -15.79 6.30 7.26
CA ALA A 341 -15.93 5.00 6.62
C ALA A 341 -14.72 4.08 6.90
N MET A 342 -13.50 4.63 6.84
CA MET A 342 -12.28 3.88 7.10
C MET A 342 -12.14 3.45 8.57
N LEU A 343 -12.52 4.30 9.52
CA LEU A 343 -12.53 3.97 10.96
C LEU A 343 -13.51 2.83 11.25
N GLU A 344 -14.72 2.89 10.70
CA GLU A 344 -15.71 1.82 10.86
C GLU A 344 -15.24 0.52 10.20
N ALA A 345 -14.66 0.59 9.01
CA ALA A 345 -14.08 -0.59 8.36
C ALA A 345 -12.92 -1.20 9.16
N THR A 346 -12.08 -0.37 9.78
CA THR A 346 -10.98 -0.80 10.66
C THR A 346 -11.52 -1.55 11.86
N ARG A 347 -12.56 -1.01 12.50
CA ARG A 347 -13.26 -1.65 13.63
C ARG A 347 -13.87 -3.00 13.23
N GLN A 348 -14.54 -3.07 12.09
CA GLN A 348 -15.14 -4.32 11.60
C GLN A 348 -14.07 -5.37 11.27
N THR A 349 -12.97 -4.96 10.62
CA THR A 349 -11.85 -5.85 10.28
C THR A 349 -11.19 -6.39 11.56
N ALA A 350 -10.95 -5.54 12.56
CA ALA A 350 -10.46 -5.98 13.86
C ALA A 350 -11.43 -6.95 14.57
N GLY A 351 -12.74 -6.69 14.47
CA GLY A 351 -13.77 -7.59 14.99
C GLY A 351 -13.73 -8.99 14.35
N SER A 352 -13.37 -9.10 13.07
CA SER A 352 -13.26 -10.41 12.39
C SER A 352 -12.12 -11.30 12.90
N LEU A 353 -11.12 -10.69 13.55
CA LEU A 353 -10.00 -11.37 14.16
C LEU A 353 -10.27 -11.75 15.63
N ALA A 354 -11.34 -11.21 16.24
CA ALA A 354 -11.77 -11.53 17.60
C ALA A 354 -12.00 -13.05 17.77
N PRO A 355 -11.71 -13.62 18.95
CA PRO A 355 -12.08 -15.01 19.21
C PRO A 355 -13.61 -15.07 19.15
N THR A 356 -14.15 -15.80 18.20
CA THR A 356 -15.55 -16.22 18.26
C THR A 356 -15.69 -17.04 19.55
N HIS A 357 -16.58 -16.64 20.46
CA HIS A 357 -16.92 -17.45 21.63
C HIS A 357 -17.11 -18.90 21.16
N LEU A 358 -16.27 -19.80 21.66
CA LEU A 358 -16.57 -21.22 21.57
C LEU A 358 -17.96 -21.40 22.20
N PRO A 359 -18.91 -22.12 21.55
CA PRO A 359 -20.14 -22.48 22.24
C PRO A 359 -19.75 -23.18 23.55
N PRO A 360 -20.46 -22.92 24.66
CA PRO A 360 -20.18 -23.61 25.91
C PRO A 360 -20.20 -25.11 25.64
N LEU A 361 -19.18 -25.82 26.12
CA LEU A 361 -19.15 -27.28 26.10
C LEU A 361 -20.48 -27.74 26.68
N VAL A 362 -21.31 -28.34 25.81
CA VAL A 362 -22.57 -28.96 26.22
C VAL A 362 -22.25 -29.88 27.38
N GLY A 363 -22.93 -29.62 28.50
CA GLY A 363 -22.64 -30.22 29.78
C GLY A 363 -22.49 -31.73 29.67
N GLY A 364 -21.38 -32.24 30.22
CA GLY A 364 -21.27 -33.64 30.57
C GLY A 364 -22.42 -33.98 31.49
N GLY A 365 -23.43 -34.63 30.92
CA GLY A 365 -24.55 -35.19 31.66
C GLY A 365 -24.00 -36.09 32.75
N ARG A 366 -24.50 -35.87 33.96
CA ARG A 366 -24.43 -36.83 35.06
C ARG A 366 -24.85 -38.20 34.53
N VAL A 367 -23.91 -39.13 34.48
CA VAL A 367 -24.23 -40.55 34.55
C VAL A 367 -24.18 -40.89 36.03
N GLY A 368 -25.35 -40.90 36.66
CA GLY A 368 -25.55 -41.72 37.85
C GLY A 368 -25.80 -43.15 37.40
N VAL A 369 -25.04 -44.09 37.94
CA VAL A 369 -25.43 -45.17 38.87
C VAL A 369 -24.13 -45.75 39.41
#